data_AF-A0A957P9L3-F1
#
_entry.id   AF-A0A957P9L3-F1
#
_cell.length_a   1.000
_cell.length_b   1.000
_cell.length_c   1.000
_cell.angle_alpha   90.00
_cell.angle_beta   90.00
_cell.angle_gamma   90.00
#
_symmetry.space_group_name_H-M   'P 1'
#
loop_
_entity.id
_entity.type
_entity.pdbx_description
1 polymer ?
#
loop_
_entity_poly.entity_id
_entity_poly.type
_entity_poly.pdbx_seq_one_letter_code
_entity_poly.pdbx_strand_id
1 'polypeptide(L)'
;MQPTPTDKANMILIPAGPFWMGGDERADEQPAADVYVNAFWIDPGPVTNAQFRPFWESGAYDDPDAPCWAGLQVGYQWIRHNEERRVPRFLYDPQWNGDDLPIVGVTWYEAAAFARWAGKRLPTEAEWEKAARGPSTGAGPGDARQYPWGNEFDAQRCNVAATGIGRTTVTDHFSPAGDSPYGVMQMAGNVWEWTSSLYRPYPYNADDGRENLAADAGVRVLRGGSWQSRFTQHVRCCNRFFGEPNFGFTNTGFRCAMTGEE
;
A
#
# COMPACT_ATOMS: atom_id res chain seq x y z
N MET A 1 -20.54 9.49 -7.13
CA MET A 1 -20.30 10.80 -6.51
C MET A 1 -18.89 11.23 -6.93
N GLN A 2 -18.71 12.42 -7.51
CA GLN A 2 -17.35 12.91 -7.76
C GLN A 2 -16.67 13.18 -6.40
N PRO A 3 -15.38 12.86 -6.23
CA PRO A 3 -14.69 13.08 -4.96
C PRO A 3 -14.73 14.56 -4.59
N THR A 4 -14.92 14.85 -3.30
CA THR A 4 -15.03 16.21 -2.80
C THR A 4 -13.67 16.90 -2.76
N PRO A 5 -13.57 18.23 -3.00
CA PRO A 5 -12.30 18.97 -3.00
C PRO A 5 -11.46 18.83 -1.72
N THR A 6 -12.08 18.45 -0.60
CA THR A 6 -11.44 18.19 0.70
C THR A 6 -10.53 16.96 0.74
N ASP A 7 -10.71 15.99 -0.15
CA ASP A 7 -10.00 14.70 -0.06
C ASP A 7 -8.54 14.77 -0.51
N LYS A 8 -8.20 15.72 -1.42
CA LYS A 8 -6.82 15.98 -1.86
C LYS A 8 -6.00 16.79 -0.85
N ALA A 9 -6.64 17.58 0.02
CA ALA A 9 -5.96 18.56 0.88
C ALA A 9 -4.97 17.93 1.88
N ASN A 10 -5.13 16.64 2.18
CA ASN A 10 -4.30 15.89 3.12
C ASN A 10 -3.46 14.79 2.43
N MET A 11 -3.36 14.81 1.10
CA MET A 11 -2.55 13.85 0.32
C MET A 11 -1.29 14.52 -0.23
N ILE A 12 -0.29 13.71 -0.58
CA ILE A 12 0.97 14.16 -1.15
C ILE A 12 0.92 14.00 -2.67
N LEU A 13 1.15 15.09 -3.40
CA LEU A 13 1.30 15.05 -4.85
C LEU A 13 2.66 14.46 -5.21
N ILE A 14 2.65 13.35 -5.95
CA ILE A 14 3.81 12.77 -6.60
C ILE A 14 3.83 13.27 -8.06
N PRO A 15 4.84 14.05 -8.48
CA PRO A 15 4.89 14.58 -9.84
C PRO A 15 4.96 13.50 -10.91
N ALA A 16 4.39 13.78 -12.08
CA ALA A 16 4.56 12.94 -13.26
C ALA A 16 6.05 12.83 -13.63
N GLY A 17 6.47 11.68 -14.18
CA GLY A 17 7.82 11.51 -14.67
C GLY A 17 8.37 10.09 -14.57
N PRO A 18 9.54 9.87 -15.19
CA PRO A 18 10.26 8.60 -15.13
C PRO A 18 10.83 8.31 -13.74
N PHE A 19 10.93 7.03 -13.40
CA PHE A 19 11.74 6.55 -12.29
C PHE A 19 12.25 5.12 -12.59
N TRP A 20 13.39 4.75 -11.99
CA TRP A 20 13.88 3.37 -12.04
C TRP A 20 13.07 2.47 -11.10
N MET A 21 12.27 1.60 -11.70
CA MET A 21 11.48 0.58 -11.01
C MET A 21 12.23 -0.75 -10.98
N GLY A 22 12.21 -1.41 -9.82
CA GLY A 22 12.90 -2.68 -9.59
C GLY A 22 14.31 -2.54 -9.03
N GLY A 23 15.06 -3.63 -9.08
CA GLY A 23 16.41 -3.71 -8.53
C GLY A 23 17.09 -5.01 -8.92
N ASP A 24 18.38 -5.10 -8.59
CA ASP A 24 19.23 -6.19 -9.09
C ASP A 24 19.48 -7.30 -8.06
N GLU A 25 18.96 -7.16 -6.83
CA GLU A 25 19.23 -8.14 -5.76
C GLU A 25 18.39 -9.42 -5.84
N ARG A 26 17.14 -9.33 -6.28
CA ARG A 26 16.22 -10.48 -6.35
C ARG A 26 15.66 -10.69 -7.74
N ALA A 27 15.45 -11.95 -8.11
CA ALA A 27 14.99 -12.33 -9.44
C ALA A 27 13.60 -11.76 -9.79
N ASP A 28 12.73 -11.57 -8.81
CA ASP A 28 11.38 -10.99 -8.98
C ASP A 28 11.35 -9.45 -9.01
N GLU A 29 12.48 -8.82 -8.69
CA GLU A 29 12.72 -7.37 -8.80
C GLU A 29 13.40 -7.00 -10.13
N GLN A 30 13.80 -8.01 -10.92
CA GLN A 30 14.55 -7.86 -12.17
C GLN A 30 13.71 -8.11 -13.43
N PRO A 31 14.06 -7.49 -14.57
CA PRO A 31 15.07 -6.43 -14.68
C PRO A 31 14.53 -5.09 -14.17
N ALA A 32 15.43 -4.27 -13.61
CA ALA A 32 15.12 -2.87 -13.37
C ALA A 32 14.87 -2.15 -14.71
N ALA A 33 13.87 -1.28 -14.75
CA ALA A 33 13.48 -0.57 -15.96
C ALA A 33 13.08 0.88 -15.65
N ASP A 34 13.26 1.76 -16.62
CA ASP A 34 12.72 3.12 -16.55
C ASP A 34 11.22 3.06 -16.84
N VAL A 35 10.42 3.48 -15.85
CA VAL A 35 8.96 3.46 -15.90
C VAL A 35 8.44 4.88 -15.74
N TYR A 36 7.66 5.33 -16.72
CA TYR A 36 6.95 6.60 -16.61
C TYR A 36 5.67 6.41 -15.78
N VAL A 37 5.50 7.24 -14.75
CA VAL A 37 4.29 7.27 -13.92
C VAL A 37 3.71 8.68 -13.99
N ASN A 38 2.43 8.78 -14.35
CA ASN A 38 1.67 10.03 -14.36
C ASN A 38 1.63 10.68 -12.96
N ALA A 39 1.22 11.94 -12.89
CA ALA A 39 1.03 12.58 -11.60
C ALA A 39 -0.10 11.88 -10.83
N PHE A 40 0.08 11.71 -9.53
CA PHE A 40 -0.93 11.12 -8.66
C PHE A 40 -0.78 11.66 -7.23
N TRP A 41 -1.87 11.59 -6.47
CA TRP A 41 -1.88 11.89 -5.05
C TRP A 41 -1.79 10.58 -4.28
N ILE A 42 -1.01 10.54 -3.20
CA ILE A 42 -0.94 9.39 -2.29
C ILE A 42 -1.17 9.81 -0.85
N ASP A 43 -1.81 8.95 -0.06
CA ASP A 43 -1.94 9.18 1.37
C ASP A 43 -0.55 9.28 2.02
N PRO A 44 -0.34 10.21 2.96
CA PRO A 44 0.96 10.43 3.58
C PRO A 44 1.39 9.23 4.43
N GLY A 45 0.46 8.41 4.91
CA GLY A 45 0.72 7.18 5.65
C GLY A 45 -0.34 6.10 5.38
N PRO A 46 -0.22 4.91 6.00
CA PRO A 46 -1.25 3.88 5.93
C PRO A 46 -2.60 4.38 6.46
N VAL A 47 -3.69 3.81 5.94
CA VAL A 47 -5.03 4.06 6.47
C VAL A 47 -5.09 3.65 7.94
N THR A 48 -5.58 4.52 8.81
CA THR A 48 -5.68 4.24 10.25
C THR A 48 -7.00 3.60 10.63
N ASN A 49 -7.08 3.03 11.83
CA ASN A 49 -8.34 2.53 12.38
C ASN A 49 -9.41 3.63 12.44
N ALA A 50 -9.06 4.86 12.84
CA ALA A 50 -10.00 5.97 12.88
C ALA A 50 -10.56 6.32 11.49
N GLN A 51 -9.74 6.22 10.44
CA GLN A 51 -10.18 6.45 9.06
C GLN A 51 -11.04 5.31 8.53
N PHE A 52 -10.74 4.06 8.89
CA PHE A 52 -11.48 2.88 8.44
C PHE A 52 -12.83 2.71 9.16
N ARG A 53 -12.94 3.14 10.42
CA ARG A 53 -14.13 2.94 11.26
C ARG A 53 -15.43 3.50 10.63
N PRO A 54 -15.46 4.72 10.05
CA PRO A 54 -16.65 5.22 9.35
C PRO A 54 -17.09 4.37 8.14
N PHE A 55 -16.15 3.74 7.43
CA PHE A 55 -16.49 2.84 6.32
C PHE A 55 -17.24 1.61 6.82
N TRP A 56 -16.75 1.00 7.91
CA TRP A 56 -17.45 -0.10 8.57
C TRP A 56 -18.83 0.34 9.08
N GLU A 57 -18.91 1.45 9.81
CA GLU A 57 -20.15 1.97 10.41
C GLU A 57 -21.18 2.45 9.38
N SER A 58 -20.76 2.72 8.14
CA SER A 58 -21.68 3.09 7.05
C SER A 58 -22.65 1.98 6.64
N GLY A 59 -22.41 0.73 7.06
CA GLY A 59 -23.20 -0.44 6.66
C GLY A 59 -22.80 -1.03 5.31
N ALA A 60 -21.72 -0.52 4.69
CA ALA A 60 -21.24 -1.01 3.38
C ALA A 60 -20.90 -2.51 3.38
N TYR A 61 -20.55 -3.12 4.51
CA TYR A 61 -20.31 -4.57 4.62
C TYR A 61 -21.60 -5.41 4.55
N ASP A 62 -22.76 -4.79 4.74
CA ASP A 62 -24.08 -5.45 4.74
C ASP A 62 -24.89 -5.17 3.47
N ASP A 63 -24.43 -4.23 2.64
CA ASP A 63 -25.09 -3.83 1.41
C ASP A 63 -24.38 -4.43 0.17
N PRO A 64 -24.93 -5.50 -0.46
CA PRO A 64 -24.36 -6.09 -1.66
C PRO A 64 -24.36 -5.16 -2.87
N ASP A 65 -25.20 -4.12 -2.86
CA ASP A 65 -25.35 -3.15 -3.94
C ASP A 65 -24.54 -1.87 -3.67
N ALA A 66 -23.79 -1.80 -2.55
CA ALA A 66 -22.97 -0.65 -2.23
C ALA A 66 -21.92 -0.42 -3.34
N PRO A 67 -21.83 0.80 -3.92
CA PRO A 67 -20.96 1.06 -5.08
C PRO A 67 -19.48 0.74 -4.88
N CYS A 68 -18.99 0.73 -3.63
CA CYS A 68 -17.62 0.38 -3.32
C CYS A 68 -17.26 -1.08 -3.71
N TRP A 69 -18.22 -1.99 -3.69
CA TRP A 69 -18.03 -3.41 -4.04
C TRP A 69 -18.20 -3.72 -5.53
N ALA A 70 -18.50 -2.73 -6.38
CA ALA A 70 -18.72 -2.95 -7.81
C ALA A 70 -17.48 -3.54 -8.51
N GLY A 71 -17.58 -4.77 -9.03
CA GLY A 71 -16.44 -5.48 -9.62
C GLY A 71 -15.52 -6.16 -8.61
N LEU A 72 -15.95 -6.29 -7.35
CA LEU A 72 -15.28 -7.02 -6.27
C LEU A 72 -16.21 -8.09 -5.67
N GLN A 73 -17.21 -8.55 -6.44
CA GLN A 73 -18.29 -9.41 -5.92
C GLN A 73 -17.79 -10.74 -5.37
N VAL A 74 -16.74 -11.33 -5.97
CA VAL A 74 -16.12 -12.56 -5.47
C VAL A 74 -15.59 -12.37 -4.05
N GLY A 75 -14.88 -11.27 -3.81
CA GLY A 75 -14.35 -10.90 -2.50
C GLY A 75 -15.44 -10.60 -1.49
N TYR A 76 -16.43 -9.79 -1.88
CA TYR A 76 -17.58 -9.49 -1.04
C TYR A 76 -18.31 -10.77 -0.60
N GLN A 77 -18.63 -11.66 -1.55
CA GLN A 77 -19.28 -12.93 -1.25
C GLN A 77 -18.45 -13.79 -0.30
N TRP A 78 -17.13 -13.89 -0.52
CA TRP A 78 -16.25 -14.63 0.38
C TRP A 78 -16.27 -14.07 1.81
N ILE A 79 -16.20 -12.74 1.96
CA ILE A 79 -16.27 -12.05 3.26
C ILE A 79 -17.60 -12.36 3.95
N ARG A 80 -18.73 -12.27 3.25
CA ARG A 80 -20.07 -12.51 3.83
C ARG A 80 -20.26 -13.94 4.34
N HIS A 81 -19.66 -14.92 3.67
CA HIS A 81 -19.76 -16.34 4.04
C HIS A 81 -18.70 -16.76 5.08
N ASN A 82 -17.79 -15.86 5.46
CA ASN A 82 -16.77 -16.11 6.46
C ASN A 82 -17.14 -15.42 7.78
N GLU A 83 -17.46 -16.21 8.81
CA GLU A 83 -17.90 -15.70 10.11
C GLU A 83 -16.85 -14.82 10.79
N GLU A 84 -15.55 -15.09 10.59
CA GLU A 84 -14.45 -14.28 11.14
C GLU A 84 -14.27 -12.93 10.43
N ARG A 85 -14.97 -12.72 9.30
CA ARG A 85 -14.79 -11.54 8.41
C ARG A 85 -16.02 -10.66 8.32
N ARG A 86 -17.12 -11.00 9.00
CA ARG A 86 -18.33 -10.17 9.04
C ARG A 86 -18.10 -8.80 9.67
N VAL A 87 -17.04 -8.69 10.47
CA VAL A 87 -16.49 -7.44 10.99
C VAL A 87 -15.02 -7.36 10.60
N PRO A 88 -14.40 -6.17 10.53
CA PRO A 88 -12.96 -6.05 10.34
C PRO A 88 -12.21 -6.87 11.40
N ARG A 89 -11.33 -7.78 10.96
CA ARG A 89 -10.84 -8.94 11.73
C ARG A 89 -10.31 -8.62 13.14
N PHE A 90 -9.66 -7.46 13.30
CA PHE A 90 -9.02 -7.05 14.57
C PHE A 90 -9.64 -5.80 15.19
N LEU A 91 -10.86 -5.42 14.78
CA LEU A 91 -11.54 -4.19 15.22
C LEU A 91 -11.63 -4.05 16.75
N TYR A 92 -11.75 -5.17 17.46
CA TYR A 92 -11.92 -5.20 18.92
C TYR A 92 -10.68 -5.68 19.69
N ASP A 93 -9.58 -5.96 18.99
CA ASP A 93 -8.33 -6.36 19.64
C ASP A 93 -7.56 -5.10 20.10
N PRO A 94 -7.38 -4.87 21.41
CA PRO A 94 -6.72 -3.67 21.94
C PRO A 94 -5.26 -3.55 21.51
N GLN A 95 -4.65 -4.62 21.00
CA GLN A 95 -3.30 -4.58 20.45
C GLN A 95 -3.24 -3.87 19.09
N TRP A 96 -4.33 -3.89 18.32
CA TRP A 96 -4.35 -3.48 16.91
C TRP A 96 -5.34 -2.36 16.60
N ASN A 97 -6.27 -2.03 17.51
CA ASN A 97 -7.42 -1.17 17.21
C ASN A 97 -7.30 0.31 17.65
N GLY A 98 -6.10 0.75 18.06
CA GLY A 98 -5.84 2.15 18.39
C GLY A 98 -6.08 3.07 17.20
N ASP A 99 -6.73 4.22 17.42
CA ASP A 99 -7.24 5.09 16.37
C ASP A 99 -6.18 5.57 15.36
N ASP A 100 -4.97 5.86 15.84
CA ASP A 100 -3.82 6.31 15.01
C ASP A 100 -2.91 5.17 14.54
N LEU A 101 -3.24 3.92 14.88
CA LEU A 101 -2.55 2.75 14.33
C LEU A 101 -3.09 2.44 12.92
N PRO A 102 -2.26 1.91 12.01
CA PRO A 102 -2.73 1.37 10.75
C PRO A 102 -3.82 0.32 10.96
N ILE A 103 -4.87 0.37 10.13
CA ILE A 103 -5.79 -0.76 10.03
C ILE A 103 -5.02 -1.98 9.53
N VAL A 104 -5.17 -3.12 10.24
CA VAL A 104 -4.52 -4.38 9.89
C VAL A 104 -5.53 -5.50 9.72
N GLY A 105 -5.09 -6.57 9.06
CA GLY A 105 -5.90 -7.77 8.88
C GLY A 105 -6.92 -7.66 7.75
N VAL A 106 -6.99 -6.52 7.07
CA VAL A 106 -7.89 -6.32 5.92
C VAL A 106 -7.42 -7.10 4.70
N THR A 107 -8.38 -7.65 3.97
CA THR A 107 -8.17 -8.24 2.65
C THR A 107 -7.89 -7.18 1.60
N TRP A 108 -7.38 -7.58 0.44
CA TRP A 108 -7.25 -6.69 -0.71
C TRP A 108 -8.62 -6.14 -1.14
N TYR A 109 -9.67 -6.96 -1.06
CA TYR A 109 -11.04 -6.57 -1.38
C TYR A 109 -11.57 -5.50 -0.44
N GLU A 110 -11.37 -5.64 0.88
CA GLU A 110 -11.74 -4.62 1.87
C GLU A 110 -10.96 -3.32 1.65
N ALA A 111 -9.66 -3.41 1.36
CA ALA A 111 -8.82 -2.25 1.07
C ALA A 111 -9.28 -1.50 -0.19
N ALA A 112 -9.58 -2.22 -1.27
CA ALA A 112 -10.10 -1.65 -2.51
C ALA A 112 -11.51 -1.05 -2.35
N ALA A 113 -12.39 -1.72 -1.60
CA ALA A 113 -13.72 -1.21 -1.30
C ALA A 113 -13.67 0.05 -0.43
N PHE A 114 -12.85 0.06 0.63
CA PHE A 114 -12.61 1.26 1.44
C PHE A 114 -12.12 2.41 0.57
N ALA A 115 -11.10 2.17 -0.27
CA ALA A 115 -10.52 3.22 -1.10
C ALA A 115 -11.59 3.86 -1.99
N ARG A 116 -12.46 3.05 -2.61
CA ARG A 116 -13.58 3.55 -3.43
C ARG A 116 -14.64 4.28 -2.62
N TRP A 117 -14.99 3.75 -1.44
CA TRP A 117 -15.93 4.40 -0.53
C TRP A 117 -15.43 5.80 -0.13
N ALA A 118 -14.12 5.93 0.10
CA ALA A 118 -13.45 7.19 0.40
C ALA A 118 -13.22 8.09 -0.83
N GLY A 119 -13.72 7.73 -2.03
CA GLY A 119 -13.49 8.50 -3.26
C GLY A 119 -12.07 8.41 -3.83
N LYS A 120 -11.31 7.39 -3.41
CA LYS A 120 -9.91 7.12 -3.77
C LYS A 120 -9.79 5.77 -4.50
N ARG A 121 -8.56 5.29 -4.67
CA ARG A 121 -8.20 3.95 -5.15
C ARG A 121 -6.96 3.44 -4.40
N LEU A 122 -6.60 2.16 -4.58
CA LEU A 122 -5.26 1.72 -4.20
C LEU A 122 -4.21 2.30 -5.17
N PRO A 123 -2.98 2.54 -4.72
CA PRO A 123 -1.88 2.83 -5.64
C PRO A 123 -1.59 1.61 -6.50
N THR A 124 -1.12 1.83 -7.73
CA THR A 124 -0.42 0.77 -8.48
C THR A 124 0.90 0.47 -7.78
N GLU A 125 1.49 -0.68 -8.09
CA GLU A 125 2.82 -1.00 -7.61
C GLU A 125 3.89 0.00 -8.05
N ALA A 126 3.80 0.49 -9.30
CA ALA A 126 4.73 1.48 -9.84
C ALA A 126 4.60 2.82 -9.10
N GLU A 127 3.38 3.26 -8.84
CA GLU A 127 3.11 4.45 -8.03
C GLU A 127 3.65 4.31 -6.61
N TRP A 128 3.39 3.17 -5.96
CA TRP A 128 3.90 2.92 -4.61
C TRP A 128 5.43 2.97 -4.57
N GLU A 129 6.11 2.32 -5.53
CA GLU A 129 7.57 2.30 -5.56
C GLU A 129 8.15 3.69 -5.82
N LYS A 130 7.57 4.45 -6.77
CA LYS A 130 7.98 5.82 -7.04
C LYS A 130 7.80 6.70 -5.80
N ALA A 131 6.67 6.59 -5.11
CA ALA A 131 6.40 7.32 -3.88
C ALA A 131 7.41 7.01 -2.76
N ALA A 132 7.87 5.75 -2.66
CA ALA A 132 8.89 5.33 -1.70
C ALA A 132 10.30 5.82 -2.10
N ARG A 133 10.64 5.66 -3.36
CA ARG A 133 12.01 5.80 -3.86
C ARG A 133 12.41 7.22 -4.20
N GLY A 134 11.46 8.05 -4.64
CA GLY A 134 11.76 9.36 -5.22
C GLY A 134 11.95 9.31 -6.75
N PRO A 135 12.23 10.45 -7.39
CA PRO A 135 12.49 10.52 -8.82
C PRO A 135 13.85 9.88 -9.16
N SER A 136 14.06 9.49 -10.42
CA SER A 136 15.41 9.17 -10.90
C SER A 136 16.29 10.41 -10.81
N THR A 137 17.42 10.31 -10.10
CA THR A 137 18.41 11.40 -9.99
C THR A 137 19.53 11.30 -11.03
N GLY A 138 19.52 10.28 -11.89
CA GLY A 138 20.63 9.93 -12.78
C GLY A 138 20.28 8.95 -13.89
N ALA A 139 21.30 8.55 -14.67
CA ALA A 139 21.15 7.90 -15.97
C ALA A 139 20.98 6.37 -15.96
N GLY A 140 20.89 5.72 -14.79
CA GLY A 140 20.87 4.25 -14.71
C GLY A 140 20.32 3.69 -13.39
N PRO A 141 20.05 2.37 -13.32
CA PRO A 141 19.42 1.71 -12.17
C PRO A 141 20.27 1.77 -10.89
N GLY A 142 21.58 1.97 -11.00
CA GLY A 142 22.48 2.13 -9.85
C GLY A 142 22.28 3.42 -9.04
N ASP A 143 21.46 4.36 -9.52
CA ASP A 143 21.13 5.60 -8.81
C ASP A 143 19.77 5.52 -8.06
N ALA A 144 19.19 4.33 -8.00
CA ALA A 144 17.91 4.07 -7.36
C ALA A 144 18.09 3.89 -5.83
N ARG A 145 17.42 4.70 -5.01
CA ARG A 145 17.50 4.62 -3.54
C ARG A 145 17.06 3.25 -3.00
N GLN A 146 17.88 2.58 -2.20
CA GLN A 146 17.52 1.27 -1.63
C GLN A 146 16.40 1.37 -0.59
N TYR A 147 16.38 2.43 0.21
CA TYR A 147 15.37 2.74 1.23
C TYR A 147 14.84 4.17 1.01
N PRO A 148 13.68 4.54 1.57
CA PRO A 148 13.11 5.88 1.36
C PRO A 148 14.09 7.03 1.67
N TRP A 149 14.89 6.86 2.72
CA TRP A 149 15.87 7.85 3.18
C TRP A 149 17.25 7.76 2.49
N GLY A 150 17.56 6.73 1.72
CA GLY A 150 18.88 6.59 1.08
C GLY A 150 19.29 5.14 0.84
N ASN A 151 20.60 4.88 0.76
CA ASN A 151 21.14 3.57 0.39
C ASN A 151 21.61 2.72 1.58
N GLU A 152 21.81 3.35 2.74
CA GLU A 152 22.20 2.66 3.96
C GLU A 152 20.97 2.36 4.82
N PHE A 153 20.88 1.11 5.29
CA PHE A 153 19.81 0.71 6.18
C PHE A 153 19.96 1.39 7.55
N ASP A 154 18.85 1.89 8.09
CA ASP A 154 18.79 2.51 9.41
C ASP A 154 17.52 2.06 10.15
N ALA A 155 17.70 1.26 11.20
CA ALA A 155 16.58 0.76 12.02
C ALA A 155 15.89 1.85 12.84
N GLN A 156 16.48 3.06 12.96
CA GLN A 156 15.85 4.20 13.63
C GLN A 156 14.86 4.95 12.72
N ARG A 157 14.67 4.49 11.48
CA ARG A 157 13.82 5.14 10.46
C ARG A 157 12.62 4.32 10.02
N CYS A 158 12.46 3.10 10.55
CA CYS A 158 11.35 2.23 10.20
C CYS A 158 11.02 1.24 11.31
N ASN A 159 9.80 0.69 11.27
CA ASN A 159 9.39 -0.39 12.18
C ASN A 159 9.63 -1.76 11.53
N VAL A 160 10.64 -2.49 12.01
CA VAL A 160 10.99 -3.85 11.56
C VAL A 160 11.31 -4.75 12.75
N ALA A 161 11.52 -6.06 12.54
CA ALA A 161 11.74 -6.99 13.64
C ALA A 161 12.96 -6.62 14.50
N ALA A 162 14.01 -6.06 13.88
CA ALA A 162 15.22 -5.59 14.57
C ALA A 162 14.99 -4.42 15.53
N THR A 163 13.88 -3.68 15.42
CA THR A 163 13.53 -2.59 16.36
C THR A 163 13.06 -3.11 17.71
N GLY A 164 12.58 -4.35 17.78
CA GLY A 164 12.06 -4.96 19.01
C GLY A 164 10.68 -4.45 19.46
N ILE A 165 9.98 -3.62 18.67
CA ILE A 165 8.65 -3.08 19.02
C ILE A 165 7.59 -4.19 19.08
N GLY A 166 7.65 -5.16 18.16
CA GLY A 166 6.81 -6.37 18.20
C GLY A 166 5.34 -6.16 17.82
N ARG A 167 4.97 -4.97 17.33
CA ARG A 167 3.63 -4.61 16.85
C ARG A 167 3.71 -3.39 15.92
N THR A 168 2.57 -2.95 15.38
CA THR A 168 2.47 -1.71 14.62
C THR A 168 2.75 -0.48 15.48
N THR A 169 3.26 0.58 14.85
CA THR A 169 3.39 1.92 15.42
C THR A 169 2.37 2.86 14.78
N VAL A 170 2.08 3.98 15.46
CA VAL A 170 1.33 5.09 14.85
C VAL A 170 2.04 5.60 13.59
N THR A 171 1.27 6.15 12.66
CA THR A 171 1.71 6.46 11.29
C THR A 171 2.92 7.40 11.21
N ASP A 172 3.05 8.35 12.13
CA ASP A 172 4.10 9.39 12.12
C ASP A 172 5.33 9.06 12.98
N HIS A 173 5.38 7.87 13.60
CA HIS A 173 6.39 7.52 14.61
C HIS A 173 7.86 7.72 14.18
N PHE A 174 8.15 7.56 12.89
CA PHE A 174 9.50 7.69 12.32
C PHE A 174 9.67 8.96 11.47
N SER A 175 8.62 9.78 11.33
CA SER A 175 8.69 11.02 10.56
C SER A 175 9.44 12.11 11.35
N PRO A 176 10.20 13.00 10.68
CA PRO A 176 10.46 13.03 9.25
C PRO A 176 11.66 12.16 8.81
N ALA A 177 12.36 11.51 9.74
CA ALA A 177 13.60 10.81 9.43
C ALA A 177 13.40 9.58 8.52
N GLY A 178 12.26 8.90 8.63
CA GLY A 178 11.91 7.72 7.84
C GLY A 178 11.15 8.02 6.55
N ASP A 179 10.86 9.28 6.26
CA ASP A 179 10.00 9.65 5.15
C ASP A 179 10.72 9.48 3.81
N SER A 180 9.93 9.25 2.76
CA SER A 180 10.43 9.24 1.39
C SER A 180 10.88 10.65 0.94
N PRO A 181 11.56 10.78 -0.21
CA PRO A 181 11.94 12.09 -0.74
C PRO A 181 10.75 13.02 -1.03
N TYR A 182 9.54 12.46 -1.13
CA TYR A 182 8.29 13.20 -1.31
C TYR A 182 7.57 13.49 0.02
N GLY A 183 8.10 13.05 1.16
CA GLY A 183 7.47 13.20 2.48
C GLY A 183 6.47 12.09 2.83
N VAL A 184 6.48 10.97 2.11
CA VAL A 184 5.55 9.86 2.38
C VAL A 184 6.11 9.01 3.53
N MET A 185 5.36 8.94 4.62
CA MET A 185 5.76 8.27 5.86
C MET A 185 5.63 6.75 5.75
N GLN A 186 6.51 6.06 6.49
CA GLN A 186 6.46 4.61 6.72
C GLN A 186 6.35 3.75 5.46
N MET A 187 6.99 4.18 4.36
CA MET A 187 7.12 3.35 3.15
C MET A 187 8.03 2.12 3.36
N ALA A 188 8.76 2.06 4.47
CA ALA A 188 9.55 0.91 4.89
C ALA A 188 9.06 0.41 6.27
N GLY A 189 8.70 -0.87 6.34
CA GLY A 189 8.25 -1.51 7.56
C GLY A 189 6.82 -1.15 7.99
N ASN A 190 6.55 -1.30 9.28
CA ASN A 190 5.25 -1.19 9.93
C ASN A 190 4.22 -2.21 9.42
N VAL A 191 3.64 -2.01 8.23
CA VAL A 191 2.69 -2.95 7.62
C VAL A 191 3.01 -3.15 6.14
N TRP A 192 2.83 -4.37 5.65
CA TRP A 192 2.76 -4.61 4.22
C TRP A 192 1.55 -3.87 3.66
N GLU A 193 1.70 -3.24 2.50
CA GLU A 193 0.63 -2.45 1.91
C GLU A 193 0.14 -3.04 0.60
N TRP A 194 -1.17 -3.30 0.52
CA TRP A 194 -1.83 -3.73 -0.72
C TRP A 194 -1.73 -2.66 -1.81
N THR A 195 -1.43 -3.10 -3.03
CA THR A 195 -1.53 -2.28 -4.26
C THR A 195 -2.64 -2.80 -5.18
N SER A 196 -3.03 -2.05 -6.21
CA SER A 196 -3.99 -2.53 -7.23
C SER A 196 -3.42 -3.64 -8.11
N SER A 197 -2.09 -3.71 -8.26
CA SER A 197 -1.43 -4.52 -9.27
C SER A 197 -1.52 -6.03 -8.97
N LEU A 198 -1.87 -6.81 -9.99
CA LEU A 198 -1.58 -8.24 -10.02
C LEU A 198 -0.07 -8.46 -10.00
N TYR A 199 0.36 -9.51 -9.30
CA TYR A 199 1.76 -9.90 -9.31
C TYR A 199 2.14 -10.50 -10.66
N ARG A 200 2.94 -9.76 -11.44
CA ARG A 200 3.44 -10.14 -12.76
C ARG A 200 4.98 -10.00 -12.83
N PRO A 201 5.63 -10.75 -13.72
CA PRO A 201 7.06 -10.58 -14.00
C PRO A 201 7.40 -9.14 -14.41
N TYR A 202 8.65 -8.77 -14.16
CA TYR A 202 9.26 -7.56 -14.71
C TYR A 202 9.86 -7.82 -16.10
N PRO A 203 10.13 -6.78 -16.91
CA PRO A 203 9.95 -5.35 -16.63
C PRO A 203 8.47 -4.98 -16.42
N TYR A 204 8.21 -3.96 -15.62
CA TYR A 204 6.85 -3.50 -15.36
C TYR A 204 6.20 -3.00 -16.66
N ASN A 205 4.99 -3.49 -16.95
CA ASN A 205 4.18 -3.08 -18.08
C ASN A 205 2.75 -2.81 -17.60
N ALA A 206 2.32 -1.55 -17.64
CA ALA A 206 0.96 -1.16 -17.22
C ALA A 206 -0.14 -1.78 -18.11
N ASP A 207 0.19 -2.12 -19.36
CA ASP A 207 -0.75 -2.61 -20.38
C ASP A 207 -0.91 -4.14 -20.39
N ASP A 208 -0.20 -4.88 -19.53
CA ASP A 208 -0.29 -6.35 -19.47
C ASP A 208 -1.51 -6.87 -18.68
N GLY A 209 -2.43 -5.96 -18.36
CA GLY A 209 -3.64 -6.24 -17.58
C GLY A 209 -3.40 -6.36 -16.08
N ARG A 210 -2.19 -6.09 -15.55
CA ARG A 210 -1.92 -6.14 -14.11
C ARG A 210 -2.77 -5.19 -13.28
N GLU A 211 -3.18 -4.06 -13.85
CA GLU A 211 -4.03 -3.07 -13.16
C GLU A 211 -5.55 -3.35 -13.32
N ASN A 212 -5.92 -4.50 -13.90
CA ASN A 212 -7.32 -4.91 -13.98
C ASN A 212 -7.83 -5.35 -12.60
N LEU A 213 -8.67 -4.51 -11.99
CA LEU A 213 -9.30 -4.79 -10.69
C LEU A 213 -10.32 -5.94 -10.76
N ALA A 214 -10.93 -6.20 -11.92
CA ALA A 214 -11.91 -7.26 -12.12
C ALA A 214 -11.28 -8.61 -12.48
N ALA A 215 -9.94 -8.71 -12.50
CA ALA A 215 -9.26 -9.99 -12.66
C ALA A 215 -9.41 -10.82 -11.37
N ASP A 216 -10.35 -11.77 -11.38
CA ASP A 216 -10.83 -12.50 -10.20
C ASP A 216 -9.86 -13.56 -9.65
N ALA A 217 -8.74 -13.86 -10.33
CA ALA A 217 -7.97 -15.09 -10.07
C ALA A 217 -6.46 -14.91 -9.90
N GLY A 218 -5.98 -13.74 -9.47
CA GLY A 218 -4.55 -13.51 -9.30
C GLY A 218 -4.16 -12.93 -7.96
N VAL A 219 -2.99 -13.38 -7.47
CA VAL A 219 -2.33 -12.80 -6.32
C VAL A 219 -2.01 -11.33 -6.57
N ARG A 220 -2.21 -10.50 -5.55
CA ARG A 220 -1.99 -9.05 -5.59
C ARG A 220 -0.67 -8.71 -4.94
N VAL A 221 -0.06 -7.64 -5.41
CA VAL A 221 1.23 -7.15 -4.90
C VAL A 221 1.05 -6.54 -3.50
N LEU A 222 2.03 -6.83 -2.64
CA LEU A 222 2.26 -6.19 -1.35
C LEU A 222 3.64 -5.52 -1.36
N ARG A 223 3.74 -4.33 -0.77
CA ARG A 223 4.99 -3.52 -0.75
C ARG A 223 5.35 -3.08 0.68
N GLY A 224 6.60 -2.65 0.86
CA GLY A 224 7.09 -1.97 2.07
C GLY A 224 7.64 -2.84 3.20
N GLY A 225 7.26 -4.12 3.27
CA GLY A 225 7.60 -4.96 4.42
C GLY A 225 6.74 -4.63 5.63
N SER A 226 7.06 -5.18 6.81
CA SER A 226 6.27 -4.94 8.02
C SER A 226 7.13 -4.92 9.29
N TRP A 227 6.49 -4.68 10.43
CA TRP A 227 7.11 -4.80 11.76
C TRP A 227 7.72 -6.20 12.03
N GLN A 228 7.35 -7.22 11.26
CA GLN A 228 7.92 -8.58 11.34
C GLN A 228 9.08 -8.84 10.35
N SER A 229 9.40 -7.89 9.48
CA SER A 229 10.50 -8.03 8.53
C SER A 229 11.82 -8.24 9.26
N ARG A 230 12.40 -9.45 9.11
CA ARG A 230 13.65 -9.86 9.80
C ARG A 230 14.92 -9.45 9.08
N PHE A 231 14.83 -9.23 7.77
CA PHE A 231 15.97 -8.91 6.95
C PHE A 231 15.77 -7.56 6.25
N THR A 232 16.84 -6.79 6.11
CA THR A 232 16.81 -5.43 5.58
C THR A 232 16.30 -5.39 4.13
N GLN A 233 16.59 -6.43 3.35
CA GLN A 233 16.08 -6.57 1.99
C GLN A 233 14.55 -6.67 1.90
N HIS A 234 13.83 -6.92 3.00
CA HIS A 234 12.35 -6.96 3.02
C HIS A 234 11.69 -5.59 3.09
N VAL A 235 12.47 -4.52 3.34
CA VAL A 235 11.97 -3.14 3.45
C VAL A 235 12.65 -2.19 2.46
N ARG A 236 13.35 -2.74 1.47
CA ARG A 236 13.86 -1.96 0.33
C ARG A 236 12.70 -1.41 -0.49
N CYS A 237 12.88 -0.25 -1.13
CA CYS A 237 11.90 0.36 -2.01
C CYS A 237 11.44 -0.60 -3.12
N CYS A 238 12.34 -1.38 -3.74
CA CYS A 238 11.95 -2.38 -4.74
C CYS A 238 11.41 -3.69 -4.16
N ASN A 239 11.50 -3.97 -2.86
CA ASN A 239 11.13 -5.29 -2.34
C ASN A 239 9.63 -5.59 -2.52
N ARG A 240 9.34 -6.64 -3.28
CA ARG A 240 7.98 -7.04 -3.63
C ARG A 240 7.58 -8.28 -2.83
N PHE A 241 6.31 -8.38 -2.52
CA PHE A 241 5.69 -9.62 -2.05
C PHE A 241 4.33 -9.76 -2.71
N PHE A 242 3.68 -10.90 -2.52
CA PHE A 242 2.34 -11.11 -3.03
C PHE A 242 1.51 -11.95 -2.07
N GLY A 243 0.20 -11.81 -2.18
CA GLY A 243 -0.74 -12.62 -1.43
C GLY A 243 -2.02 -12.85 -2.22
N GLU A 244 -2.72 -13.92 -1.85
CA GLU A 244 -4.10 -14.10 -2.27
C GLU A 244 -4.93 -12.88 -1.82
N PRO A 245 -5.88 -12.40 -2.64
CA PRO A 245 -6.62 -11.19 -2.32
C PRO A 245 -7.52 -11.32 -1.07
N ASN A 246 -7.80 -12.55 -0.62
CA ASN A 246 -8.53 -12.85 0.62
C ASN A 246 -7.61 -12.94 1.86
N PHE A 247 -6.29 -12.81 1.72
CA PHE A 247 -5.36 -12.80 2.85
C PHE A 247 -5.42 -11.48 3.60
N GLY A 248 -5.22 -11.54 4.92
CA GLY A 248 -5.12 -10.36 5.77
C GLY A 248 -4.67 -10.78 7.17
N PHE A 249 -3.48 -10.34 7.56
CA PHE A 249 -2.84 -10.63 8.85
C PHE A 249 -2.55 -9.35 9.63
N THR A 250 -2.09 -9.48 10.87
CA THR A 250 -1.76 -8.36 11.78
C THR A 250 -0.59 -7.47 11.30
N ASN A 251 0.00 -7.81 10.15
CA ASN A 251 1.09 -7.08 9.52
C ASN A 251 0.73 -6.61 8.10
N THR A 252 -0.54 -6.71 7.69
CA THR A 252 -1.03 -6.35 6.36
C THR A 252 -2.07 -5.23 6.50
N GLY A 253 -1.80 -4.10 5.85
CA GLY A 253 -2.67 -2.93 5.73
C GLY A 253 -2.63 -2.38 4.31
N PHE A 254 -2.86 -1.08 4.15
CA PHE A 254 -2.81 -0.40 2.85
C PHE A 254 -2.79 1.12 3.03
N ARG A 255 -2.53 1.82 1.93
CA ARG A 255 -2.76 3.25 1.79
C ARG A 255 -3.52 3.54 0.50
N CYS A 256 -4.17 4.69 0.40
CA CYS A 256 -4.87 5.07 -0.82
C CYS A 256 -4.05 6.02 -1.71
N ALA A 257 -4.48 6.10 -2.95
CA ALA A 257 -4.04 7.06 -3.96
C ALA A 257 -5.24 7.65 -4.70
N MET A 258 -5.02 8.76 -5.40
CA MET A 258 -5.96 9.36 -6.34
C MET A 258 -5.21 9.76 -7.61
N THR A 259 -5.87 9.69 -8.74
CA THR A 259 -5.31 10.17 -10.01
C THR A 259 -5.03 11.68 -9.93
N GLY A 260 -3.85 12.10 -10.38
CA GLY A 260 -3.51 13.51 -10.55
C GLY A 260 -4.07 14.03 -11.87
N GLU A 261 -4.36 15.32 -11.93
CA GLU A 261 -4.61 16.00 -13.21
C GLU A 261 -3.25 16.32 -13.85
N GLU A 262 -3.16 16.23 -15.18
CA GLU A 262 -1.95 16.53 -15.97
C GLU A 262 -1.45 17.97 -15.79
#